data_AF-A0A9W4XHL4-F1
#
_entry.id   AF-A0A9W4XHL4-F1
#
_cell.length_a   1.000
_cell.length_b   1.000
_cell.length_c   1.000
_cell.angle_alpha   90.00
_cell.angle_beta   90.00
_cell.angle_gamma   90.00
#
_symmetry.space_group_name_H-M   'P 1'
#
loop_
_entity.id
_entity.type
_entity.pdbx_description
1 polymer ?
#
loop_
_entity_poly.entity_id
_entity_poly.type
_entity_poly.pdbx_seq_one_letter_code
_entity_poly.pdbx_strand_id
1 'polypeptide(L)'
;MTKRQRQRQEEGTSNKKLHIDYSKSEIKNFFNDQIWDEKFQQQLKQDISNSQPYRWGTVKHLINDELLKNVRNEVLNEIAFTKKETDIYKVYQSGDLANLSGLDWNDLSKLPSLYKLRSAIYSKDFRDFISEVTGCGKLSGMKTDMSINTYVKGCHLLTHDDVIGSRRVSFILYLPDPNYKWKEQYGGSLRLFDSIVPNVPKTDYYCKLTPQFNQIAFFTVQPGLSFHDVEEVREDRHRLSIQGWFHIPQQGEEGYIPGEQSKVEAMSTLQQLQSKELQEFDFPKLYRDDLNPQESKIIEQELSDEDFDYLSKFLNPIYLKFETLKKLNEVFSDESVVELGNFLNQKYSEILKNLIRSSEINDITPKLSTDVKFPWKIAVPPHKQRFMYIDGKSSFELNEESINYQNKIAPQELPNFNLVTSEKEVDNKLIDLAKFLKSISFKKWLKKLTSLIVTSDQVLIRRFRPGKDFILATTTEKNLARNHQEENVLLEATLNLTPTATNPKNWESGEFGGYELCMALPNNEDGEFEDDDPAIYKSSNSDNDDSVLFTNQCKWNSLTLMVRDPSVLKFIKYVSINSKGSRWDISAQWTVKSIDEDVNN
;
A
#
# COMPACT_ATOMS: atom_id res chain seq x y z
N MET A 1 -2.80 41.45 -68.48
CA MET A 1 -3.46 42.67 -67.99
C MET A 1 -3.87 42.46 -66.54
N THR A 2 -3.63 43.47 -65.70
CA THR A 2 -4.14 43.71 -64.33
C THR A 2 -3.83 42.70 -63.22
N LYS A 3 -2.75 42.98 -62.47
CA LYS A 3 -2.54 42.57 -61.07
C LYS A 3 -3.65 43.13 -60.18
N ARG A 4 -4.42 42.27 -59.50
CA ARG A 4 -5.24 42.65 -58.33
C ARG A 4 -4.44 42.33 -57.06
N GLN A 5 -3.98 43.38 -56.37
CA GLN A 5 -3.46 43.28 -55.01
C GLN A 5 -4.60 42.86 -54.08
N ARG A 6 -4.44 41.71 -53.41
CA ARG A 6 -5.25 41.33 -52.24
C ARG A 6 -4.54 41.92 -51.03
N GLN A 7 -5.08 42.99 -50.46
CA GLN A 7 -4.73 43.45 -49.12
C GLN A 7 -5.07 42.33 -48.13
N ARG A 8 -4.07 41.78 -47.44
CA ARG A 8 -4.29 41.06 -46.18
C ARG A 8 -4.68 42.13 -45.16
N GLN A 9 -5.92 42.08 -44.70
CA GLN A 9 -6.28 42.70 -43.43
C GLN A 9 -5.56 41.91 -42.34
N GLU A 10 -4.60 42.54 -41.69
CA GLU A 10 -4.10 42.10 -40.39
C GLU A 10 -5.21 42.41 -39.37
N GLU A 11 -6.11 41.45 -39.15
CA GLU A 11 -6.92 41.43 -37.94
C GLU A 11 -5.97 41.13 -36.78
N GLY A 12 -5.58 42.17 -36.07
CA GLY A 12 -4.85 42.06 -34.82
C GLY A 12 -5.68 41.30 -33.80
N THR A 13 -5.41 40.00 -33.66
CA THR A 13 -5.82 39.24 -32.47
C THR A 13 -5.11 39.85 -31.27
N SER A 14 -5.85 40.68 -30.53
CA SER A 14 -5.47 41.15 -29.20
C SER A 14 -5.22 39.93 -28.31
N ASN A 15 -3.94 39.55 -28.15
CA ASN A 15 -3.50 38.66 -27.08
C ASN A 15 -3.77 39.35 -25.75
N LYS A 16 -4.99 39.20 -25.20
CA LYS A 16 -5.28 39.55 -23.82
C LYS A 16 -4.45 38.62 -22.93
N LYS A 17 -3.27 39.09 -22.52
CA LYS A 17 -2.50 38.43 -21.46
C LYS A 17 -3.42 38.28 -20.25
N LEU A 18 -3.52 37.06 -19.71
CA LEU A 18 -4.18 36.82 -18.44
C LEU A 18 -3.56 37.74 -17.38
N HIS A 19 -4.40 38.30 -16.52
CA HIS A 19 -3.94 39.08 -15.37
C HIS A 19 -3.30 38.09 -14.37
N ILE A 20 -1.97 38.16 -14.23
CA ILE A 20 -1.17 37.15 -13.52
C ILE A 20 -0.92 37.56 -12.07
N ASP A 21 -0.96 38.86 -11.77
CA ASP A 21 -0.67 39.45 -10.45
C ASP A 21 -1.92 40.04 -9.81
N TYR A 22 -2.51 39.35 -8.84
CA TYR A 22 -3.71 39.81 -8.15
C TYR A 22 -3.37 40.70 -6.95
N SER A 23 -4.11 41.79 -6.80
CA SER A 23 -4.08 42.65 -5.62
C SER A 23 -4.61 41.91 -4.38
N LYS A 24 -4.24 42.41 -3.18
CA LYS A 24 -4.72 41.86 -1.91
C LYS A 24 -6.26 41.82 -1.80
N SER A 25 -6.96 42.83 -2.33
CA SER A 25 -8.42 42.85 -2.35
C SER A 25 -9.00 41.78 -3.28
N GLU A 26 -8.38 41.55 -4.44
CA GLU A 26 -8.81 40.50 -5.35
C GLU A 26 -8.60 39.11 -4.75
N ILE A 27 -7.44 38.87 -4.12
CA ILE A 27 -7.16 37.61 -3.42
C ILE A 27 -8.22 37.34 -2.35
N LYS A 28 -8.55 38.33 -1.52
CA LYS A 28 -9.58 38.16 -0.48
C LYS A 28 -10.94 37.77 -1.05
N ASN A 29 -11.32 38.33 -2.20
CA ASN A 29 -12.58 38.03 -2.88
C ASN A 29 -12.63 36.62 -3.49
N PHE A 30 -11.49 35.94 -3.66
CA PHE A 30 -11.45 34.54 -4.10
C PHE A 30 -11.81 33.56 -2.98
N PHE A 31 -11.80 34.00 -1.73
CA PHE A 31 -12.22 33.22 -0.57
C PHE A 31 -13.60 33.69 -0.08
N ASN A 32 -14.20 32.88 0.79
CA ASN A 32 -15.34 33.31 1.59
C ASN A 32 -14.86 34.17 2.77
N ASP A 33 -15.55 35.28 3.06
CA ASP A 33 -15.15 36.27 4.06
C ASP A 33 -14.93 35.70 5.47
N GLN A 34 -15.57 34.57 5.81
CA GLN A 34 -15.45 33.93 7.12
C GLN A 34 -14.00 33.68 7.56
N ILE A 35 -13.09 33.36 6.63
CA ILE A 35 -11.70 33.03 7.00
C ILE A 35 -10.91 34.28 7.40
N TRP A 36 -11.40 35.47 7.08
CA TRP A 36 -10.80 36.75 7.45
C TRP A 36 -11.34 37.32 8.76
N ASP A 37 -12.36 36.69 9.34
CA ASP A 37 -12.88 37.06 10.65
C ASP A 37 -11.97 36.54 11.77
N GLU A 38 -11.57 37.44 12.68
CA GLU A 38 -10.63 37.11 13.75
C GLU A 38 -11.20 36.08 14.75
N LYS A 39 -12.51 36.11 15.03
CA LYS A 39 -13.12 35.14 15.95
C LYS A 39 -13.14 33.75 15.32
N PHE A 40 -13.43 33.67 14.02
CA PHE A 40 -13.34 32.42 13.28
C PHE A 40 -11.92 31.85 13.31
N GLN A 41 -10.90 32.68 13.04
CA GLN A 41 -9.49 32.24 13.11
C GLN A 41 -9.09 31.75 14.50
N GLN A 42 -9.48 32.48 15.56
CA GLN A 42 -9.20 32.08 16.94
C GLN A 42 -9.87 30.75 17.31
N GLN A 43 -11.14 30.56 16.90
CA GLN A 43 -11.84 29.31 17.13
C GLN A 43 -11.19 28.16 16.35
N LEU A 44 -10.89 28.36 15.07
CA LEU A 44 -10.24 27.33 14.24
C LEU A 44 -8.87 26.95 14.79
N LYS A 45 -8.09 27.92 15.26
CA LYS A 45 -6.81 27.68 15.93
C LYS A 45 -6.98 26.84 17.19
N GLN A 46 -7.99 27.14 18.01
CA GLN A 46 -8.30 26.35 19.20
C GLN A 46 -8.74 24.93 18.83
N ASP A 47 -9.57 24.78 17.80
CA ASP A 47 -10.07 23.48 17.32
C ASP A 47 -8.92 22.61 16.82
N ILE A 48 -8.00 23.17 16.01
CA ILE A 48 -6.80 22.48 15.53
C ILE A 48 -5.87 22.12 16.68
N SER A 49 -5.68 23.01 17.66
CA SER A 49 -4.81 22.74 18.80
C SER A 49 -5.32 21.59 19.69
N ASN A 50 -6.65 21.40 19.72
CA ASN A 50 -7.34 20.37 20.48
C ASN A 50 -7.68 19.12 19.64
N SER A 51 -7.38 19.12 18.34
CA SER A 51 -7.76 18.03 17.45
C SER A 51 -7.02 16.74 17.78
N GLN A 52 -7.64 15.62 17.43
CA GLN A 52 -7.08 14.28 17.56
C GLN A 52 -7.22 13.53 16.22
N PRO A 53 -6.32 12.59 15.89
CA PRO A 53 -5.22 12.08 16.72
C PRO A 53 -3.94 12.93 16.70
N TYR A 54 -3.83 13.85 15.75
CA TYR A 54 -2.78 14.86 15.69
C TYR A 54 -3.39 16.21 15.28
N ARG A 55 -2.58 17.23 15.02
CA ARG A 55 -3.08 18.57 14.69
C ARG A 55 -3.58 18.63 13.25
N TRP A 56 -4.90 18.74 13.08
CA TRP A 56 -5.55 18.83 11.79
C TRP A 56 -6.77 19.76 11.85
N GLY A 57 -7.16 20.31 10.71
CA GLY A 57 -8.25 21.25 10.58
C GLY A 57 -9.07 21.04 9.32
N THR A 58 -10.27 21.60 9.32
CA THR A 58 -11.13 21.65 8.13
C THR A 58 -11.92 22.95 8.09
N VAL A 59 -12.10 23.49 6.88
CA VAL A 59 -12.95 24.67 6.64
C VAL A 59 -13.93 24.32 5.52
N LYS A 60 -15.22 24.58 5.74
CA LYS A 60 -16.28 24.42 4.75
C LYS A 60 -16.55 25.74 4.06
N HIS A 61 -16.94 25.72 2.79
CA HIS A 61 -17.17 26.92 1.98
C HIS A 61 -15.94 27.84 1.95
N LEU A 62 -14.77 27.27 1.67
CA LEU A 62 -13.49 27.99 1.71
C LEU A 62 -13.39 29.05 0.60
N ILE A 63 -13.60 28.61 -0.64
CA ILE A 63 -13.41 29.39 -1.86
C ILE A 63 -14.73 30.05 -2.25
N ASN A 64 -14.66 31.18 -2.96
CA ASN A 64 -15.83 31.75 -3.62
C ASN A 64 -16.53 30.67 -4.48
N ASP A 65 -17.83 30.50 -4.28
CA ASP A 65 -18.58 29.37 -4.84
C ASP A 65 -18.61 29.38 -6.38
N GLU A 66 -18.73 30.56 -7.00
CA GLU A 66 -18.69 30.72 -8.45
C GLU A 66 -17.29 30.38 -9.00
N LEU A 67 -16.23 30.88 -8.35
CA LEU A 67 -14.87 30.55 -8.72
C LEU A 67 -14.63 29.04 -8.68
N LEU A 68 -15.02 28.36 -7.60
CA LEU A 68 -14.75 26.93 -7.46
C LEU A 68 -15.60 26.06 -8.40
N LYS A 69 -16.83 26.49 -8.71
CA LYS A 69 -17.65 25.85 -9.76
C LYS A 69 -17.00 25.97 -11.13
N ASN A 70 -16.44 27.15 -11.45
CA ASN A 70 -15.71 27.37 -12.70
C ASN A 70 -14.43 26.51 -12.76
N VAL A 71 -13.66 26.43 -11.67
CA VAL A 71 -12.50 25.52 -11.56
C VAL A 71 -12.92 24.08 -11.85
N ARG A 72 -14.00 23.61 -11.22
CA ARG A 72 -14.49 22.24 -11.44
C ARG A 72 -14.86 22.00 -12.90
N ASN A 73 -15.54 22.95 -13.54
CA ASN A 73 -15.92 22.85 -14.95
C ASN A 73 -14.69 22.82 -15.87
N GLU A 74 -13.72 23.70 -15.63
CA GLU A 74 -12.44 23.72 -16.35
C GLU A 74 -11.72 22.36 -16.23
N VAL A 75 -11.58 21.84 -15.01
CA VAL A 75 -10.91 20.55 -14.76
C VAL A 75 -11.60 19.40 -15.49
N LEU A 76 -12.93 19.33 -15.45
CA LEU A 76 -13.65 18.22 -16.10
C LEU A 76 -13.66 18.30 -17.64
N ASN A 77 -13.55 19.49 -18.21
CA ASN A 77 -13.60 19.69 -19.66
C ASN A 77 -12.21 19.63 -20.31
N GLU A 78 -11.17 20.10 -19.61
CA GLU A 78 -9.86 20.36 -20.21
C GLU A 78 -8.76 19.39 -19.72
N ILE A 79 -8.97 18.69 -18.59
CA ILE A 79 -7.95 17.79 -18.02
C ILE A 79 -8.31 16.33 -18.24
N ALA A 80 -7.44 15.61 -18.94
CA ALA A 80 -7.50 14.16 -19.05
C ALA A 80 -6.88 13.49 -17.82
N PHE A 81 -7.57 12.47 -17.28
CA PHE A 81 -7.07 11.68 -16.17
C PHE A 81 -6.65 10.28 -16.62
N THR A 82 -5.51 9.83 -16.14
CA THR A 82 -4.98 8.48 -16.40
C THR A 82 -5.00 7.67 -15.12
N LYS A 83 -5.48 6.43 -15.19
CA LYS A 83 -5.44 5.48 -14.09
C LYS A 83 -3.97 5.18 -13.76
N LYS A 84 -3.58 5.35 -12.50
CA LYS A 84 -2.32 4.86 -11.94
C LYS A 84 -2.61 3.94 -10.77
N GLU A 85 -1.91 2.83 -10.72
CA GLU A 85 -2.05 1.81 -9.69
C GLU A 85 -0.65 1.33 -9.30
N THR A 86 -0.35 1.41 -8.01
CA THR A 86 0.89 0.92 -7.39
C THR A 86 0.52 -0.12 -6.34
N ASP A 87 1.42 -0.50 -5.43
CA ASP A 87 1.06 -1.24 -4.23
C ASP A 87 0.15 -0.40 -3.29
N ILE A 88 0.51 0.86 -3.04
CA ILE A 88 -0.11 1.72 -2.02
C ILE A 88 -1.37 2.48 -2.48
N TYR A 89 -1.57 2.68 -3.78
CA TYR A 89 -2.77 3.40 -4.27
C TYR A 89 -3.34 2.86 -5.58
N LYS A 90 -4.57 3.31 -5.86
CA LYS A 90 -5.24 3.27 -7.16
C LYS A 90 -5.98 4.58 -7.33
N VAL A 91 -5.58 5.41 -8.28
CA VAL A 91 -6.11 6.77 -8.45
C VAL A 91 -6.07 7.17 -9.92
N TYR A 92 -6.94 8.09 -10.33
CA TYR A 92 -6.86 8.73 -11.63
C TYR A 92 -6.20 10.10 -11.44
N GLN A 93 -4.98 10.26 -11.96
CA GLN A 93 -4.22 11.49 -11.84
C GLN A 93 -4.20 12.22 -13.19
N SER A 94 -4.13 13.55 -13.17
CA SER A 94 -3.82 14.31 -14.39
C SER A 94 -2.39 13.96 -14.86
N GLY A 95 -2.24 13.33 -16.03
CA GLY A 95 -0.93 12.95 -16.59
C GLY A 95 -0.08 14.16 -16.99
N ASP A 96 1.25 14.09 -16.82
CA ASP A 96 2.34 15.07 -17.13
C ASP A 96 2.15 16.56 -16.74
N LEU A 97 1.00 16.89 -16.17
CA LEU A 97 0.62 18.14 -15.54
C LEU A 97 0.90 18.11 -14.03
N ALA A 98 1.69 17.13 -13.59
CA ALA A 98 2.00 16.84 -12.18
C ALA A 98 2.57 18.05 -11.42
N ASN A 99 2.93 19.09 -12.16
CA ASN A 99 3.17 20.42 -11.65
C ASN A 99 2.42 21.43 -12.52
N LEU A 100 1.37 22.09 -11.98
CA LEU A 100 0.76 23.27 -12.60
C LEU A 100 1.80 24.38 -12.91
N SER A 101 2.99 24.30 -12.31
CA SER A 101 4.16 25.15 -12.57
C SER A 101 4.89 24.83 -13.88
N GLY A 102 4.67 23.65 -14.48
CA GLY A 102 5.27 23.22 -15.76
C GLY A 102 4.35 23.37 -16.99
N LEU A 103 3.16 23.92 -16.79
CA LEU A 103 2.19 24.15 -17.87
C LEU A 103 2.61 25.28 -18.81
N ASP A 104 2.60 25.04 -20.12
CA ASP A 104 2.83 26.08 -21.12
C ASP A 104 1.69 27.14 -21.08
N TRP A 105 2.00 28.36 -21.51
CA TRP A 105 1.07 29.49 -21.54
C TRP A 105 -0.22 29.19 -22.33
N ASN A 106 -0.15 28.33 -23.35
CA ASN A 106 -1.30 27.91 -24.13
C ASN A 106 -2.32 27.13 -23.30
N ASP A 107 -1.88 26.37 -22.30
CA ASP A 107 -2.73 25.53 -21.45
C ASP A 107 -3.27 26.31 -20.25
N LEU A 108 -2.48 27.23 -19.67
CA LEU A 108 -2.95 28.15 -18.63
C LEU A 108 -4.06 29.09 -19.14
N SER A 109 -4.10 29.38 -20.45
CA SER A 109 -5.16 30.17 -21.07
C SER A 109 -6.54 29.49 -21.03
N LYS A 110 -6.57 28.15 -21.00
CA LYS A 110 -7.79 27.34 -20.94
C LYS A 110 -8.26 27.07 -19.50
N LEU A 111 -7.38 27.29 -18.52
CA LEU A 111 -7.62 27.02 -17.11
C LEU A 111 -7.52 28.29 -16.23
N PRO A 112 -8.18 29.41 -16.60
CA PRO A 112 -7.99 30.69 -15.91
C PRO A 112 -8.53 30.70 -14.46
N SER A 113 -9.60 29.97 -14.16
CA SER A 113 -10.14 29.86 -12.80
C SER A 113 -9.26 28.99 -11.93
N LEU A 114 -8.70 27.90 -12.47
CA LEU A 114 -7.73 27.07 -11.76
C LEU A 114 -6.45 27.86 -11.44
N TYR A 115 -5.97 28.69 -12.36
CA TYR A 115 -4.87 29.60 -12.09
C TYR A 115 -5.19 30.58 -10.95
N LYS A 116 -6.37 31.21 -10.97
CA LYS A 116 -6.85 32.07 -9.87
C LYS A 116 -6.86 31.34 -8.53
N LEU A 117 -7.36 30.11 -8.51
CA LEU A 117 -7.39 29.27 -7.30
C LEU A 117 -5.98 29.01 -6.77
N ARG A 118 -5.03 28.64 -7.65
CA ARG A 118 -3.63 28.43 -7.26
C ARG A 118 -3.03 29.71 -6.67
N SER A 119 -3.21 30.84 -7.34
CA SER A 119 -2.74 32.14 -6.85
C SER A 119 -3.37 32.52 -5.51
N ALA A 120 -4.65 32.20 -5.30
CA ALA A 120 -5.34 32.40 -4.03
C ALA A 120 -4.72 31.55 -2.91
N ILE A 121 -4.57 30.24 -3.13
CA ILE A 121 -4.03 29.28 -2.16
C ILE A 121 -2.58 29.63 -1.77
N TYR A 122 -1.71 30.00 -2.71
CA TYR A 122 -0.32 30.36 -2.39
C TYR A 122 -0.08 31.84 -2.09
N SER A 123 -1.15 32.64 -2.05
CA SER A 123 -1.07 34.06 -1.68
C SER A 123 -0.49 34.24 -0.28
N LYS A 124 0.14 35.40 -0.04
CA LYS A 124 0.66 35.73 1.29
C LYS A 124 -0.43 35.72 2.35
N ASP A 125 -1.60 36.29 2.06
CA ASP A 125 -2.71 36.38 3.00
C ASP A 125 -3.24 34.99 3.41
N PHE A 126 -3.39 34.06 2.46
CA PHE A 126 -3.84 32.70 2.81
C PHE A 126 -2.75 31.89 3.52
N ARG A 127 -1.47 32.04 3.13
CA ARG A 127 -0.36 31.42 3.86
C ARG A 127 -0.27 31.92 5.29
N ASP A 128 -0.38 33.23 5.53
CA ASP A 128 -0.38 33.80 6.87
C ASP A 128 -1.59 33.27 7.69
N PHE A 129 -2.78 33.13 7.07
CA PHE A 129 -3.93 32.48 7.70
C PHE A 129 -3.62 31.02 8.12
N ILE A 130 -3.09 30.19 7.21
CA ILE A 130 -2.73 28.80 7.53
C ILE A 130 -1.66 28.75 8.62
N SER A 131 -0.61 29.57 8.52
CA SER A 131 0.45 29.68 9.53
C SER A 131 -0.11 30.03 10.91
N GLU A 132 -1.06 30.96 11.00
CA GLU A 132 -1.66 31.40 12.25
C GLU A 132 -2.54 30.31 12.89
N VAL A 133 -3.44 29.68 12.12
CA VAL A 133 -4.38 28.71 12.67
C VAL A 133 -3.75 27.36 12.98
N THR A 134 -2.67 26.99 12.28
CA THR A 134 -1.93 25.73 12.54
C THR A 134 -0.75 25.91 13.50
N GLY A 135 -0.20 27.12 13.60
CA GLY A 135 1.05 27.38 14.33
C GLY A 135 2.29 26.74 13.68
N CYS A 136 2.25 26.39 12.39
CA CYS A 136 3.33 25.67 11.70
C CYS A 136 4.55 26.54 11.34
N GLY A 137 4.53 27.84 11.64
CA GLY A 137 5.51 28.80 11.17
C GLY A 137 5.24 29.25 9.73
N LYS A 138 6.19 29.98 9.13
CA LYS A 138 6.02 30.57 7.79
C LYS A 138 6.00 29.51 6.69
N LEU A 139 5.39 29.85 5.55
CA LEU A 139 5.20 28.93 4.43
C LEU A 139 5.72 29.55 3.13
N SER A 140 6.34 28.74 2.28
CA SER A 140 6.81 29.15 0.95
C SER A 140 5.64 29.61 0.07
N GLY A 141 5.78 30.77 -0.57
CA GLY A 141 4.93 31.23 -1.65
C GLY A 141 5.51 30.95 -3.04
N MET A 142 6.82 30.71 -3.13
CA MET A 142 7.51 30.37 -4.38
C MET A 142 7.35 28.89 -4.75
N LYS A 143 7.49 27.98 -3.78
CA LYS A 143 7.39 26.53 -4.01
C LYS A 143 5.93 26.10 -3.92
N THR A 144 5.25 26.18 -5.05
CA THR A 144 3.87 25.71 -5.20
C THR A 144 3.84 24.24 -5.62
N ASP A 145 3.03 23.43 -4.94
CA ASP A 145 2.92 21.99 -5.17
C ASP A 145 1.44 21.58 -5.05
N MET A 146 0.78 21.45 -6.20
CA MET A 146 -0.64 21.10 -6.33
C MET A 146 -0.82 20.06 -7.42
N SER A 147 -1.59 19.03 -7.12
CA SER A 147 -2.01 18.00 -8.06
C SER A 147 -3.53 17.80 -8.02
N ILE A 148 -4.09 17.36 -9.13
CA ILE A 148 -5.52 17.14 -9.28
C ILE A 148 -5.76 15.65 -9.50
N ASN A 149 -6.58 15.07 -8.63
CA ASN A 149 -6.86 13.65 -8.62
C ASN A 149 -8.37 13.41 -8.57
N THR A 150 -8.81 12.37 -9.27
CA THR A 150 -10.17 11.86 -9.13
C THR A 150 -10.13 10.42 -8.63
N TYR A 151 -10.90 10.14 -7.58
CA TYR A 151 -11.10 8.80 -7.07
C TYR A 151 -12.47 8.32 -7.53
N VAL A 152 -12.50 7.25 -8.31
CA VAL A 152 -13.72 6.54 -8.75
C VAL A 152 -13.84 5.21 -8.01
N LYS A 153 -14.88 4.43 -8.30
CA LYS A 153 -15.08 3.11 -7.67
C LYS A 153 -13.80 2.26 -7.69
N GLY A 154 -13.39 1.76 -6.53
CA GLY A 154 -12.17 0.96 -6.35
C GLY A 154 -10.90 1.78 -6.08
N CYS A 155 -10.90 3.08 -6.34
CA CYS A 155 -9.77 3.95 -6.02
C CYS A 155 -9.60 4.12 -4.51
N HIS A 156 -8.35 4.11 -4.06
CA HIS A 156 -7.92 4.18 -2.67
C HIS A 156 -6.49 4.71 -2.59
N LEU A 157 -6.09 5.19 -1.41
CA LEU A 157 -4.70 5.47 -1.04
C LEU A 157 -4.53 4.96 0.38
N LEU A 158 -3.58 4.07 0.62
CA LEU A 158 -3.38 3.40 1.90
C LEU A 158 -2.59 4.29 2.89
N THR A 159 -2.35 3.78 4.09
CA THR A 159 -1.79 4.54 5.21
C THR A 159 -0.37 5.02 4.92
N HIS A 160 -0.16 6.33 5.02
CA HIS A 160 1.12 7.04 4.83
C HIS A 160 1.12 8.32 5.68
N ASP A 161 2.25 9.00 5.83
CA ASP A 161 2.40 10.16 6.72
C ASP A 161 2.71 11.51 6.01
N ASP A 162 2.87 11.48 4.68
CA ASP A 162 3.17 12.64 3.82
C ASP A 162 4.56 13.30 4.04
N VAL A 163 5.46 12.63 4.77
CA VAL A 163 6.77 13.18 5.15
C VAL A 163 7.76 13.03 4.00
N ILE A 164 7.70 13.97 3.05
CA ILE A 164 8.57 13.98 1.87
C ILE A 164 9.22 15.36 1.69
N GLY A 165 10.55 15.38 1.62
CA GLY A 165 11.34 16.58 1.33
C GLY A 165 11.03 17.76 2.26
N SER A 166 10.59 18.87 1.67
CA SER A 166 10.36 20.12 2.40
C SER A 166 8.88 20.42 2.71
N ARG A 167 8.00 19.41 2.68
CA ARG A 167 6.56 19.57 2.96
C ARG A 167 6.36 19.96 4.43
N ARG A 168 5.46 20.93 4.69
CA ARG A 168 5.16 21.47 6.03
C ARG A 168 3.69 21.36 6.40
N VAL A 169 2.79 21.64 5.46
CA VAL A 169 1.34 21.48 5.65
C VAL A 169 0.76 20.79 4.42
N SER A 170 0.10 19.65 4.62
CA SER A 170 -0.69 19.00 3.59
C SER A 170 -2.09 19.61 3.55
N PHE A 171 -2.67 19.75 2.36
CA PHE A 171 -4.06 20.13 2.22
C PHE A 171 -4.76 19.38 1.09
N ILE A 172 -6.07 19.21 1.23
CA ILE A 172 -6.94 18.59 0.24
C ILE A 172 -8.20 19.43 0.15
N LEU A 173 -8.39 20.11 -0.99
CA LEU A 173 -9.61 20.80 -1.35
C LEU A 173 -10.51 19.85 -2.13
N TYR A 174 -11.74 19.67 -1.67
CA TYR A 174 -12.70 18.72 -2.24
C TYR A 174 -13.65 19.39 -3.24
N LEU A 175 -13.75 18.81 -4.44
CA LEU A 175 -14.61 19.26 -5.53
C LEU A 175 -15.57 18.15 -6.06
N PRO A 176 -16.20 17.30 -5.20
CA PRO A 176 -17.29 16.43 -5.67
C PRO A 176 -18.43 17.26 -6.28
N ASP A 177 -19.41 16.61 -6.92
CA ASP A 177 -20.53 17.33 -7.54
C ASP A 177 -21.22 18.31 -6.55
N PRO A 178 -21.24 19.63 -6.82
CA PRO A 178 -21.80 20.62 -5.91
C PRO A 178 -23.32 20.48 -5.72
N ASN A 179 -24.02 19.77 -6.60
CA ASN A 179 -25.47 19.60 -6.53
C ASN A 179 -25.89 18.46 -5.60
N TYR A 180 -24.94 17.62 -5.15
CA TYR A 180 -25.23 16.44 -4.34
C TYR A 180 -24.33 16.36 -3.11
N LYS A 181 -24.92 16.00 -1.97
CA LYS A 181 -24.16 15.68 -0.76
C LYS A 181 -23.39 14.36 -0.96
N TRP A 182 -22.09 14.38 -0.74
CA TRP A 182 -21.30 13.15 -0.69
C TRP A 182 -21.64 12.39 0.59
N LYS A 183 -22.04 11.12 0.46
CA LYS A 183 -22.50 10.30 1.60
C LYS A 183 -21.37 9.42 2.11
N GLU A 184 -21.38 9.15 3.41
CA GLU A 184 -20.38 8.28 4.05
C GLU A 184 -20.31 6.89 3.41
N GLN A 185 -21.46 6.34 3.00
CA GLN A 185 -21.53 5.04 2.31
C GLN A 185 -20.81 4.99 0.95
N TYR A 186 -20.52 6.15 0.34
CA TYR A 186 -19.77 6.22 -0.91
C TYR A 186 -18.27 5.95 -0.73
N GLY A 187 -17.79 5.92 0.53
CA GLY A 187 -16.35 5.85 0.82
C GLY A 187 -15.65 7.15 0.45
N GLY A 188 -14.34 7.09 0.16
CA GLY A 188 -13.55 8.28 -0.17
C GLY A 188 -13.30 9.23 1.01
N SER A 189 -13.57 8.80 2.24
CA SER A 189 -13.29 9.60 3.44
C SER A 189 -11.78 9.70 3.66
N LEU A 190 -11.30 10.87 4.09
CA LEU A 190 -9.97 10.99 4.67
C LEU A 190 -10.00 10.34 6.06
N ARG A 191 -9.18 9.33 6.33
CA ARG A 191 -9.11 8.66 7.64
C ARG A 191 -7.80 8.99 8.31
N LEU A 192 -7.83 9.33 9.59
CA LEU A 192 -6.65 9.70 10.37
C LEU A 192 -6.34 8.62 11.40
N PHE A 193 -5.06 8.30 11.58
CA PHE A 193 -4.61 7.24 12.47
C PHE A 193 -3.89 7.82 13.67
N ASP A 194 -4.18 7.26 14.83
CA ASP A 194 -3.41 7.51 16.05
C ASP A 194 -2.15 6.63 16.05
N SER A 195 -1.20 6.91 16.92
CA SER A 195 0.07 6.18 17.02
C SER A 195 0.15 5.36 18.31
N ILE A 196 0.79 4.19 18.23
CA ILE A 196 1.22 3.42 19.40
C ILE A 196 2.46 4.10 19.99
N VAL A 197 3.45 4.29 19.12
CA VAL A 197 4.67 5.09 19.33
C VAL A 197 4.96 5.87 18.05
N PRO A 198 5.81 6.91 18.05
CA PRO A 198 6.21 7.58 16.80
C PRO A 198 6.64 6.57 15.73
N ASN A 199 6.20 6.79 14.49
CA ASN A 199 6.36 5.90 13.32
C ASN A 199 5.57 4.58 13.35
N VAL A 200 4.80 4.30 14.40
CA VAL A 200 3.98 3.07 14.51
C VAL A 200 2.51 3.44 14.70
N PRO A 201 1.74 3.62 13.61
CA PRO A 201 0.31 3.90 13.68
C PRO A 201 -0.47 2.71 14.23
N LYS A 202 -1.55 2.99 14.97
CA LYS A 202 -2.56 2.00 15.36
C LYS A 202 -3.23 1.41 14.13
N THR A 203 -3.65 0.15 14.23
CA THR A 203 -4.21 -0.63 13.12
C THR A 203 -5.51 -0.05 12.54
N ASP A 204 -6.36 0.54 13.37
CA ASP A 204 -7.63 1.13 12.95
C ASP A 204 -7.57 2.66 13.03
N TYR A 205 -8.27 3.31 12.11
CA TYR A 205 -8.35 4.76 12.10
C TYR A 205 -9.05 5.28 13.36
N TYR A 206 -8.60 6.44 13.85
CA TYR A 206 -9.17 7.12 15.00
C TYR A 206 -10.43 7.90 14.61
N CYS A 207 -10.35 8.68 13.54
CA CYS A 207 -11.46 9.48 13.02
C CYS A 207 -11.43 9.52 11.49
N LYS A 208 -12.53 10.00 10.90
CA LYS A 208 -12.62 10.18 9.45
C LYS A 208 -13.44 11.42 9.07
N LEU A 209 -13.08 12.02 7.95
CA LEU A 209 -13.74 13.16 7.34
C LEU A 209 -14.38 12.77 6.01
N THR A 210 -15.70 12.82 5.93
CA THR A 210 -16.45 12.63 4.67
C THR A 210 -16.41 13.94 3.86
N PRO A 211 -15.78 13.96 2.67
CA PRO A 211 -15.52 15.20 1.93
C PRO A 211 -16.81 15.81 1.39
N GLN A 212 -16.89 17.14 1.30
CA GLN A 212 -17.98 17.86 0.63
C GLN A 212 -17.42 18.87 -0.37
N PHE A 213 -18.23 19.30 -1.34
CA PHE A 213 -17.83 20.38 -2.25
C PHE A 213 -17.43 21.62 -1.46
N ASN A 214 -16.32 22.25 -1.87
CA ASN A 214 -15.78 23.47 -1.26
C ASN A 214 -15.38 23.30 0.22
N GLN A 215 -15.01 22.08 0.62
CA GLN A 215 -14.42 21.80 1.91
C GLN A 215 -12.92 21.56 1.74
N ILE A 216 -12.10 22.17 2.60
CA ILE A 216 -10.68 21.85 2.71
C ILE A 216 -10.43 21.04 3.97
N ALA A 217 -9.54 20.05 3.89
CA ALA A 217 -8.88 19.43 5.03
C ALA A 217 -7.39 19.76 4.98
N PHE A 218 -6.76 20.00 6.11
CA PHE A 218 -5.33 20.26 6.17
C PHE A 218 -4.74 19.85 7.52
N PHE A 219 -3.47 19.52 7.54
CA PHE A 219 -2.74 19.16 8.75
C PHE A 219 -1.25 19.48 8.59
N THR A 220 -0.59 19.73 9.72
CA THR A 220 0.87 19.87 9.72
C THR A 220 1.49 18.51 9.46
N VAL A 221 2.48 18.45 8.57
CA VAL A 221 3.28 17.23 8.33
C VAL A 221 4.14 17.01 9.57
N GLN A 222 3.93 15.88 10.25
CA GLN A 222 4.57 15.53 11.50
C GLN A 222 5.23 14.15 11.37
N PRO A 223 6.57 14.08 11.21
CA PRO A 223 7.30 12.82 11.10
C PRO A 223 6.86 11.79 12.15
N GLY A 224 6.41 10.63 11.68
CA GLY A 224 5.96 9.53 12.54
C GLY A 224 4.62 9.70 13.25
N LEU A 225 3.85 10.75 12.94
CA LEU A 225 2.56 11.01 13.58
C LEU A 225 1.42 11.27 12.60
N SER A 226 1.65 12.00 11.49
CA SER A 226 0.58 12.45 10.57
C SER A 226 0.04 11.34 9.65
N PHE A 227 -0.12 10.12 10.17
CA PHE A 227 -0.63 8.98 9.43
C PHE A 227 -2.09 9.16 9.02
N HIS A 228 -2.36 8.99 7.74
CA HIS A 228 -3.70 9.09 7.16
C HIS A 228 -3.81 8.24 5.91
N ASP A 229 -5.04 8.07 5.44
CA ASP A 229 -5.33 7.37 4.20
C ASP A 229 -6.60 7.93 3.51
N VAL A 230 -6.87 7.48 2.29
CA VAL A 230 -8.14 7.70 1.59
C VAL A 230 -8.90 6.38 1.52
N GLU A 231 -10.02 6.30 2.26
CA GLU A 231 -10.95 5.18 2.22
C GLU A 231 -11.38 4.88 0.77
N GLU A 232 -11.43 3.60 0.39
CA GLU A 232 -11.84 3.18 -0.94
C GLU A 232 -13.21 3.77 -1.34
N VAL A 233 -13.29 4.37 -2.52
CA VAL A 233 -14.57 4.81 -3.11
C VAL A 233 -15.37 3.58 -3.56
N ARG A 234 -16.60 3.47 -3.07
CA ARG A 234 -17.42 2.24 -3.17
C ARG A 234 -18.47 2.30 -4.27
N GLU A 235 -18.87 3.51 -4.65
CA GLU A 235 -19.90 3.77 -5.65
C GLU A 235 -19.30 4.34 -6.93
N ASP A 236 -20.01 4.19 -8.04
CA ASP A 236 -19.62 4.74 -9.34
C ASP A 236 -19.84 6.26 -9.38
N ARG A 237 -18.95 6.98 -8.69
CA ARG A 237 -18.97 8.44 -8.51
C ARG A 237 -17.54 8.97 -8.54
N HIS A 238 -17.40 10.20 -9.02
CA HIS A 238 -16.11 10.90 -9.06
C HIS A 238 -15.93 11.76 -7.80
N ARG A 239 -15.01 11.34 -6.92
CA ARG A 239 -14.47 12.18 -5.85
C ARG A 239 -13.29 12.98 -6.40
N LEU A 240 -13.58 14.11 -7.03
CA LEU A 240 -12.56 15.05 -7.49
C LEU A 240 -11.99 15.82 -6.30
N SER A 241 -10.68 15.96 -6.25
CA SER A 241 -9.97 16.77 -5.26
C SER A 241 -8.73 17.41 -5.86
N ILE A 242 -8.38 18.58 -5.32
CA ILE A 242 -7.09 19.22 -5.53
C ILE A 242 -6.32 19.07 -4.23
N GLN A 243 -5.22 18.33 -4.26
CA GLN A 243 -4.34 18.16 -3.12
C GLN A 243 -3.05 18.93 -3.35
N GLY A 244 -2.38 19.30 -2.27
CA GLY A 244 -1.12 19.98 -2.37
C GLY A 244 -0.44 20.16 -1.03
N TRP A 245 0.73 20.77 -1.09
CA TRP A 245 1.54 21.03 0.08
C TRP A 245 2.00 22.48 0.11
N PHE A 246 2.05 23.03 1.33
CA PHE A 246 2.85 24.19 1.62
C PHE A 246 4.21 23.72 2.12
N HIS A 247 5.27 24.35 1.62
CA HIS A 247 6.64 23.97 1.94
C HIS A 247 7.29 24.90 2.96
N ILE A 248 8.37 24.41 3.56
CA ILE A 248 9.35 25.23 4.27
C ILE A 248 9.78 26.41 3.37
N PRO A 249 9.84 27.66 3.88
CA PRO A 249 10.28 28.81 3.11
C PRO A 249 11.63 28.57 2.43
N GLN A 250 11.78 29.06 1.21
CA GLN A 250 13.00 28.92 0.40
C GLN A 250 13.93 30.13 0.63
N GLN A 251 15.19 30.01 0.21
CA GLN A 251 16.15 31.09 0.32
C GLN A 251 15.62 32.37 -0.35
N GLY A 252 15.52 33.46 0.41
CA GLY A 252 14.97 34.74 -0.03
C GLY A 252 13.51 34.99 0.35
N GLU A 253 12.82 34.00 0.92
CA GLU A 253 11.44 34.15 1.42
C GLU A 253 11.39 34.56 2.91
N GLU A 254 10.28 35.19 3.31
CA GLU A 254 9.99 35.53 4.70
C GLU A 254 9.96 34.26 5.58
N GLY A 255 10.76 34.25 6.64
CA GLY A 255 10.84 33.12 7.57
C GLY A 255 11.76 31.98 7.12
N TYR A 256 12.59 32.18 6.08
CA TYR A 256 13.66 31.24 5.73
C TYR A 256 14.70 31.10 6.85
N ILE A 257 15.00 29.86 7.22
CA ILE A 257 16.04 29.51 8.19
C ILE A 257 17.05 28.58 7.50
N PRO A 258 18.32 28.99 7.34
CA PRO A 258 19.35 28.14 6.76
C PRO A 258 19.46 26.78 7.47
N GLY A 259 19.42 25.69 6.70
CA GLY A 259 19.54 24.32 7.20
C GLY A 259 18.29 23.73 7.85
N GLU A 260 17.15 24.43 7.89
CA GLU A 260 15.90 23.89 8.42
C GLU A 260 15.38 22.72 7.58
N GLN A 261 15.34 22.88 6.25
CA GLN A 261 14.90 21.82 5.34
C GLN A 261 15.74 20.56 5.51
N SER A 262 17.07 20.68 5.48
CA SER A 262 17.97 19.54 5.64
C SER A 262 17.82 18.83 6.99
N LYS A 263 17.49 19.57 8.07
CA LYS A 263 17.19 18.96 9.38
C LYS A 263 15.89 18.16 9.37
N VAL A 264 14.86 18.67 8.71
CA VAL A 264 13.57 17.96 8.57
C VAL A 264 13.75 16.71 7.72
N GLU A 265 14.43 16.85 6.57
CA GLU A 265 14.74 15.73 5.67
C GLU A 265 15.54 14.64 6.38
N ALA A 266 16.51 15.02 7.24
CA ALA A 266 17.30 14.09 8.04
C ALA A 266 16.48 13.31 9.09
N MET A 267 15.35 13.84 9.56
CA MET A 267 14.43 13.13 10.47
C MET A 267 13.45 12.20 9.74
N SER A 268 13.40 12.29 8.41
CA SER A 268 12.47 11.54 7.56
C SER A 268 13.15 10.51 6.68
N THR A 269 14.47 10.30 6.85
CA THR A 269 15.18 9.33 6.02
C THR A 269 14.63 7.93 6.23
N LEU A 270 14.47 7.19 5.14
CA LEU A 270 13.93 5.83 5.15
C LEU A 270 14.73 4.91 6.11
N GLN A 271 16.02 5.17 6.27
CA GLN A 271 16.89 4.51 7.26
C GLN A 271 16.44 4.68 8.72
N GLN A 272 15.83 5.82 9.09
CA GLN A 272 15.23 5.99 10.42
C GLN A 272 13.90 5.24 10.55
N LEU A 273 13.09 5.15 9.48
CA LEU A 273 11.81 4.41 9.47
C LEU A 273 11.99 2.88 9.46
N GLN A 274 13.13 2.40 8.97
CA GLN A 274 13.51 0.99 8.96
C GLN A 274 14.46 0.61 10.10
N SER A 275 14.59 1.44 11.13
CA SER A 275 15.49 1.15 12.25
C SER A 275 15.10 -0.18 12.93
N LYS A 276 16.09 -0.84 13.53
CA LYS A 276 15.87 -2.12 14.23
C LYS A 276 14.84 -1.97 15.35
N GLU A 277 14.81 -0.81 16.00
CA GLU A 277 13.84 -0.49 17.05
C GLU A 277 12.40 -0.44 16.52
N LEU A 278 12.18 0.08 15.31
CA LEU A 278 10.84 0.12 14.72
C LEU A 278 10.40 -1.25 14.20
N GLN A 279 11.34 -2.08 13.72
CA GLN A 279 11.05 -3.47 13.33
C GLN A 279 10.59 -4.33 14.53
N GLU A 280 10.86 -3.93 15.78
CA GLU A 280 10.30 -4.55 16.98
C GLU A 280 8.76 -4.49 17.03
N PHE A 281 8.13 -3.56 16.30
CA PHE A 281 6.68 -3.39 16.23
C PHE A 281 6.02 -4.09 15.03
N ASP A 282 6.81 -4.66 14.12
CA ASP A 282 6.28 -5.36 12.95
C ASP A 282 5.79 -6.75 13.34
N PHE A 283 4.53 -7.07 13.03
CA PHE A 283 3.96 -8.40 13.26
C PHE A 283 3.13 -8.83 12.04
N PRO A 284 3.18 -10.12 11.62
CA PRO A 284 4.06 -11.17 12.14
C PRO A 284 5.54 -10.83 11.92
N LYS A 285 6.41 -11.37 12.79
CA LYS A 285 7.85 -11.25 12.58
C LYS A 285 8.23 -12.01 11.32
N LEU A 286 9.15 -11.46 10.52
CA LEU A 286 9.63 -12.09 9.28
C LEU A 286 10.78 -13.10 9.52
N TYR A 287 10.91 -13.59 10.76
CA TYR A 287 11.93 -14.58 11.12
C TYR A 287 11.45 -16.00 10.86
N ARG A 288 12.38 -16.85 10.42
CA ARG A 288 12.19 -18.28 10.21
C ARG A 288 12.83 -19.04 11.36
N ASP A 289 12.17 -20.09 11.82
CA ASP A 289 12.67 -20.93 12.90
C ASP A 289 13.60 -22.00 12.33
N ASP A 290 14.75 -22.18 12.96
CA ASP A 290 15.74 -23.18 12.53
C ASP A 290 15.22 -24.60 12.67
N LEU A 291 15.48 -25.40 11.64
CA LEU A 291 15.25 -26.84 11.72
C LEU A 291 16.31 -27.49 12.61
N ASN A 292 15.89 -28.51 13.35
CA ASN A 292 16.82 -29.33 14.10
C ASN A 292 17.82 -30.00 13.12
N PRO A 293 19.14 -30.05 13.44
CA PRO A 293 20.11 -30.77 12.61
C PRO A 293 19.74 -32.22 12.28
N GLN A 294 19.06 -32.92 13.20
CA GLN A 294 18.58 -34.29 12.94
C GLN A 294 17.43 -34.31 11.93
N GLU A 295 16.54 -33.32 11.98
CA GLU A 295 15.46 -33.16 11.00
C GLU A 295 16.04 -32.89 9.61
N SER A 296 17.04 -32.01 9.53
CA SER A 296 17.74 -31.68 8.27
C SER A 296 18.35 -32.93 7.61
N LYS A 297 19.02 -33.80 8.39
CA LYS A 297 19.55 -35.07 7.90
C LYS A 297 18.49 -36.03 7.38
N ILE A 298 17.29 -36.01 7.97
CA ILE A 298 16.18 -36.84 7.50
C ILE A 298 15.62 -36.27 6.20
N ILE A 299 15.50 -34.94 6.08
CA ILE A 299 15.03 -34.28 4.85
C ILE A 299 15.94 -34.57 3.65
N GLU A 300 17.25 -34.73 3.89
CA GLU A 300 18.23 -35.10 2.87
C GLU A 300 18.02 -36.51 2.31
N GLN A 301 17.34 -37.41 3.02
CA GLN A 301 17.02 -38.76 2.54
C GLN A 301 15.94 -38.76 1.47
N GLU A 302 15.85 -39.85 0.72
CA GLU A 302 14.76 -40.10 -0.23
C GLU A 302 13.40 -40.24 0.45
N LEU A 303 12.33 -40.06 -0.32
CA LEU A 303 10.96 -40.32 0.12
C LEU A 303 10.75 -41.83 0.31
N SER A 304 10.26 -42.25 1.48
CA SER A 304 9.86 -43.64 1.74
C SER A 304 8.40 -43.90 1.34
N ASP A 305 7.98 -45.16 1.37
CA ASP A 305 6.58 -45.52 1.14
C ASP A 305 5.65 -44.87 2.18
N GLU A 306 6.08 -44.77 3.44
CA GLU A 306 5.35 -44.07 4.49
C GLU A 306 5.24 -42.57 4.25
N ASP A 307 6.27 -41.95 3.65
CA ASP A 307 6.21 -40.56 3.21
C ASP A 307 5.14 -40.40 2.12
N PHE A 308 5.10 -41.28 1.12
CA PHE A 308 4.06 -41.26 0.07
C PHE A 308 2.65 -41.47 0.64
N ASP A 309 2.49 -42.40 1.59
CA ASP A 309 1.22 -42.64 2.28
C ASP A 309 0.76 -41.39 3.06
N TYR A 310 1.69 -40.70 3.74
CA TYR A 310 1.37 -39.45 4.42
C TYR A 310 1.01 -38.32 3.45
N LEU A 311 1.82 -38.12 2.40
CA LEU A 311 1.62 -37.09 1.39
C LEU A 311 0.28 -37.27 0.64
N SER A 312 -0.11 -38.51 0.34
CA SER A 312 -1.35 -38.83 -0.38
C SER A 312 -2.64 -38.38 0.33
N LYS A 313 -2.58 -38.18 1.65
CA LYS A 313 -3.70 -37.64 2.45
C LYS A 313 -4.05 -36.21 2.04
N PHE A 314 -3.10 -35.46 1.49
CA PHE A 314 -3.24 -34.04 1.13
C PHE A 314 -3.03 -33.80 -0.36
N LEU A 315 -1.97 -34.34 -0.96
CA LEU A 315 -1.55 -34.03 -2.32
C LEU A 315 -2.41 -34.72 -3.37
N ASN A 316 -2.64 -34.02 -4.48
CA ASN A 316 -3.16 -34.63 -5.69
C ASN A 316 -2.19 -35.73 -6.17
N PRO A 317 -2.68 -36.95 -6.49
CA PRO A 317 -1.83 -38.07 -6.88
C PRO A 317 -0.88 -37.80 -8.06
N ILE A 318 -1.18 -36.81 -8.91
CA ILE A 318 -0.27 -36.43 -10.01
C ILE A 318 1.09 -35.92 -9.50
N TYR A 319 1.11 -35.25 -8.35
CA TYR A 319 2.32 -34.68 -7.73
C TYR A 319 3.09 -35.69 -6.88
N LEU A 320 2.63 -36.94 -6.80
CA LEU A 320 3.36 -38.05 -6.21
C LEU A 320 4.12 -38.87 -7.27
N LYS A 321 3.89 -38.59 -8.56
CA LYS A 321 4.53 -39.31 -9.66
C LYS A 321 5.91 -38.73 -9.95
N PHE A 322 6.90 -39.62 -10.06
CA PHE A 322 8.29 -39.26 -10.37
C PHE A 322 8.41 -38.41 -11.65
N GLU A 323 7.77 -38.80 -12.75
CA GLU A 323 7.82 -38.06 -14.01
C GLU A 323 7.28 -36.63 -13.91
N THR A 324 6.23 -36.42 -13.11
CA THR A 324 5.68 -35.08 -12.87
C THR A 324 6.66 -34.24 -12.07
N LEU A 325 7.21 -34.79 -10.99
CA LEU A 325 8.16 -34.07 -10.14
C LEU A 325 9.43 -33.70 -10.90
N LYS A 326 9.93 -34.60 -11.76
CA LYS A 326 11.07 -34.30 -12.63
C LYS A 326 10.79 -33.11 -13.56
N LYS A 327 9.63 -33.07 -14.22
CA LYS A 327 9.26 -31.96 -15.10
C LYS A 327 9.09 -30.64 -14.34
N LEU A 328 8.48 -30.69 -13.15
CA LEU A 328 8.32 -29.50 -12.31
C LEU A 328 9.67 -28.98 -11.81
N ASN A 329 10.61 -29.89 -11.52
CA ASN A 329 11.98 -29.54 -11.16
C ASN A 329 12.72 -28.87 -12.32
N GLU A 330 12.63 -29.41 -13.53
CA GLU A 330 13.19 -28.78 -14.73
C GLU A 330 12.64 -27.35 -14.92
N VAL A 331 11.31 -27.16 -14.84
CA VAL A 331 10.69 -25.82 -14.92
C VAL A 331 11.16 -24.90 -13.80
N PHE A 332 11.22 -25.39 -12.56
CA PHE A 332 11.64 -24.58 -11.42
C PHE A 332 13.11 -24.18 -11.51
N SER A 333 13.97 -25.06 -12.01
CA SER A 333 15.40 -24.76 -12.22
C SER A 333 15.62 -23.71 -13.30
N ASP A 334 14.81 -23.73 -14.37
CA ASP A 334 14.92 -22.77 -15.48
C ASP A 334 14.33 -21.40 -15.11
N GLU A 335 13.16 -21.38 -14.47
CA GLU A 335 12.36 -20.16 -14.26
C GLU A 335 12.46 -19.60 -12.83
N SER A 336 13.03 -20.34 -11.88
CA SER A 336 13.01 -20.03 -10.42
C SER A 336 11.61 -19.84 -9.83
N VAL A 337 10.55 -20.20 -10.58
CA VAL A 337 9.16 -20.16 -10.18
C VAL A 337 8.39 -21.31 -10.84
N VAL A 338 7.47 -21.92 -10.11
CA VAL A 338 6.54 -22.91 -10.68
C VAL A 338 5.19 -22.84 -9.99
N GLU A 339 4.12 -23.03 -10.77
CA GLU A 339 2.75 -23.06 -10.26
C GLU A 339 2.11 -24.44 -10.45
N LEU A 340 1.58 -25.00 -9.36
CA LEU A 340 0.93 -26.30 -9.30
C LEU A 340 -0.57 -26.11 -9.09
N GLY A 341 -1.35 -26.23 -10.17
CA GLY A 341 -2.82 -26.20 -10.11
C GLY A 341 -3.41 -27.49 -9.52
N ASN A 342 -4.55 -27.38 -8.85
CA ASN A 342 -5.19 -28.50 -8.14
C ASN A 342 -4.22 -29.23 -7.20
N PHE A 343 -3.43 -28.47 -6.44
CA PHE A 343 -2.36 -28.97 -5.56
C PHE A 343 -2.86 -30.03 -4.56
N LEU A 344 -3.92 -29.71 -3.83
CA LEU A 344 -4.59 -30.62 -2.92
C LEU A 344 -5.44 -31.62 -3.69
N ASN A 345 -5.52 -32.86 -3.18
CA ASN A 345 -6.42 -33.86 -3.71
C ASN A 345 -7.88 -33.39 -3.63
N GLN A 346 -8.70 -33.97 -4.51
CA GLN A 346 -10.09 -33.55 -4.69
C GLN A 346 -10.89 -33.60 -3.37
N LYS A 347 -10.74 -34.67 -2.58
CA LYS A 347 -11.47 -34.85 -1.31
C LYS A 347 -11.16 -33.74 -0.32
N TYR A 348 -9.88 -33.45 -0.09
CA TYR A 348 -9.47 -32.42 0.86
C TYR A 348 -9.86 -31.03 0.35
N SER A 349 -9.64 -30.77 -0.94
CA SER A 349 -9.98 -29.51 -1.61
C SER A 349 -11.48 -29.20 -1.53
N GLU A 350 -12.35 -30.16 -1.82
CA GLU A 350 -13.80 -29.94 -1.78
C GLU A 350 -14.32 -29.63 -0.37
N ILE A 351 -13.85 -30.37 0.64
CA ILE A 351 -14.20 -30.13 2.04
C ILE A 351 -13.78 -28.72 2.45
N LEU A 352 -12.51 -28.37 2.23
CA LEU A 352 -11.97 -27.07 2.62
C LEU A 352 -12.68 -25.92 1.88
N LYS A 353 -12.96 -26.09 0.58
CA LYS A 353 -13.72 -25.10 -0.21
C LYS A 353 -15.08 -24.82 0.39
N ASN A 354 -15.81 -25.87 0.75
CA ASN A 354 -17.15 -25.73 1.30
C ASN A 354 -17.13 -25.07 2.69
N LEU A 355 -16.13 -25.41 3.52
CA LEU A 355 -15.93 -24.78 4.83
C LEU A 355 -15.61 -23.28 4.70
N ILE A 356 -14.67 -22.90 3.83
CA ILE A 356 -14.33 -21.47 3.61
C ILE A 356 -15.53 -20.72 3.03
N ARG A 357 -16.23 -21.29 2.03
CA ARG A 357 -17.45 -20.67 1.46
C ARG A 357 -18.54 -20.48 2.51
N SER A 358 -18.75 -21.47 3.38
CA SER A 358 -19.73 -21.37 4.46
C SER A 358 -19.36 -20.24 5.41
N SER A 359 -18.08 -20.13 5.81
CA SER A 359 -17.61 -19.04 6.67
C SER A 359 -17.77 -17.67 6.01
N GLU A 360 -17.45 -17.52 4.73
CA GLU A 360 -17.62 -16.24 4.01
C GLU A 360 -19.08 -15.79 3.88
N ILE A 361 -20.02 -16.74 3.79
CA ILE A 361 -21.45 -16.42 3.62
C ILE A 361 -22.13 -16.20 4.96
N ASN A 362 -21.80 -17.02 5.96
CA ASN A 362 -22.57 -17.12 7.20
C ASN A 362 -21.92 -16.36 8.37
N ASP A 363 -20.60 -16.16 8.36
CA ASP A 363 -19.91 -15.48 9.45
C ASP A 363 -19.74 -13.98 9.18
N ILE A 364 -19.80 -13.19 10.25
CA ILE A 364 -19.45 -11.77 10.18
C ILE A 364 -17.93 -11.64 10.08
N THR A 365 -17.45 -11.05 8.98
CA THR A 365 -16.03 -10.75 8.82
C THR A 365 -15.60 -9.63 9.79
N PRO A 366 -14.57 -9.85 10.64
CA PRO A 366 -14.07 -8.85 11.59
C PRO A 366 -13.71 -7.52 10.91
N LYS A 367 -14.26 -6.39 11.39
CA LYS A 367 -14.05 -5.07 10.76
C LYS A 367 -12.97 -4.26 11.47
N LEU A 368 -12.87 -4.38 12.78
CA LEU A 368 -11.86 -3.77 13.63
C LEU A 368 -10.81 -4.81 14.04
N SER A 369 -9.64 -4.35 14.47
CA SER A 369 -8.59 -5.20 15.05
C SER A 369 -9.07 -5.88 16.33
N THR A 370 -9.89 -5.22 17.14
CA THR A 370 -10.48 -5.76 18.39
C THR A 370 -11.53 -6.86 18.16
N ASP A 371 -12.10 -6.92 16.95
CA ASP A 371 -13.02 -7.98 16.53
C ASP A 371 -12.28 -9.29 16.21
N VAL A 372 -10.96 -9.23 15.94
CA VAL A 372 -10.15 -10.39 15.62
C VAL A 372 -9.91 -11.20 16.90
N LYS A 373 -10.25 -12.48 16.85
CA LYS A 373 -10.11 -13.42 17.98
C LYS A 373 -9.12 -14.52 17.64
N PHE A 374 -8.41 -14.98 18.67
CA PHE A 374 -7.55 -16.17 18.58
C PHE A 374 -8.33 -17.34 17.95
N PRO A 375 -7.74 -18.13 17.03
CA PRO A 375 -6.31 -18.18 16.69
C PRO A 375 -5.83 -17.10 15.72
N TRP A 376 -6.74 -16.28 15.19
CA TRP A 376 -6.38 -15.20 14.29
C TRP A 376 -5.74 -14.03 15.03
N LYS A 377 -4.75 -13.42 14.39
CA LYS A 377 -4.07 -12.18 14.76
C LYS A 377 -4.18 -11.18 13.62
N ILE A 378 -3.78 -9.92 13.86
CA ILE A 378 -3.76 -8.88 12.84
C ILE A 378 -2.34 -8.41 12.57
N ALA A 379 -1.95 -8.38 11.30
CA ALA A 379 -0.65 -7.88 10.88
C ALA A 379 -0.60 -6.35 11.03
N VAL A 380 0.56 -5.86 11.48
CA VAL A 380 0.85 -4.45 11.79
C VAL A 380 2.31 -4.12 11.44
N PRO A 381 2.65 -2.83 11.27
CA PRO A 381 1.77 -1.65 11.26
C PRO A 381 1.09 -1.39 9.89
N PRO A 382 -0.04 -0.66 9.86
CA PRO A 382 -0.84 -0.45 8.65
C PRO A 382 -0.16 0.40 7.57
N HIS A 383 0.94 1.10 7.84
CA HIS A 383 1.73 1.75 6.78
C HIS A 383 2.69 0.78 6.07
N LYS A 384 2.73 -0.49 6.46
CA LYS A 384 3.50 -1.57 5.80
C LYS A 384 2.60 -2.71 5.33
N GLN A 385 1.70 -3.15 6.22
CA GLN A 385 0.89 -4.34 6.00
C GLN A 385 -0.36 -4.35 6.89
N ARG A 386 -1.39 -5.04 6.42
CA ARG A 386 -2.58 -5.35 7.22
C ARG A 386 -3.24 -6.61 6.66
N PHE A 387 -3.33 -7.67 7.45
CA PHE A 387 -4.06 -8.90 7.10
C PHE A 387 -4.31 -9.73 8.36
N MET A 388 -5.30 -10.62 8.32
CA MET A 388 -5.48 -11.59 9.39
C MET A 388 -4.56 -12.78 9.18
N TYR A 389 -3.94 -13.29 10.25
CA TYR A 389 -3.08 -14.47 10.14
C TYR A 389 -3.15 -15.42 11.33
N ILE A 390 -2.78 -16.68 11.12
CA ILE A 390 -2.48 -17.67 12.16
C ILE A 390 -1.03 -18.10 11.97
N ASP A 391 -0.21 -17.95 13.00
CA ASP A 391 1.23 -18.24 13.01
C ASP A 391 1.60 -19.42 13.94
N GLY A 392 0.62 -20.07 14.58
CA GLY A 392 0.88 -21.15 15.52
C GLY A 392 1.33 -20.71 16.91
N LYS A 393 1.34 -19.40 17.23
CA LYS A 393 1.75 -18.85 18.53
C LYS A 393 0.57 -18.26 19.30
N SER A 394 0.72 -18.06 20.61
CA SER A 394 -0.23 -17.34 21.46
C SER A 394 -0.43 -15.87 21.03
N SER A 395 -1.58 -15.29 21.38
CA SER A 395 -1.89 -13.86 21.13
C SER A 395 -1.53 -12.98 22.31
N PHE A 396 -1.18 -11.73 22.03
CA PHE A 396 -0.95 -10.68 23.03
C PHE A 396 -1.51 -9.34 22.50
N GLU A 397 -1.62 -8.34 23.38
CA GLU A 397 -2.13 -7.02 22.99
C GLU A 397 -1.11 -6.21 22.19
N LEU A 398 -1.56 -5.51 21.14
CA LEU A 398 -0.70 -4.68 20.29
C LEU A 398 -0.58 -3.26 20.87
N ASN A 399 0.03 -3.15 22.04
CA ASN A 399 0.43 -1.89 22.67
C ASN A 399 1.93 -1.90 23.02
N GLU A 400 2.52 -0.73 23.27
CA GLU A 400 3.96 -0.58 23.50
C GLU A 400 4.48 -1.48 24.64
N GLU A 401 3.79 -1.47 25.79
CA GLU A 401 4.17 -2.26 26.96
C GLU A 401 4.19 -3.76 26.66
N SER A 402 3.12 -4.27 26.05
CA SER A 402 2.97 -5.69 25.71
C SER A 402 3.99 -6.11 24.65
N ILE A 403 4.20 -5.31 23.61
CA ILE A 403 5.19 -5.59 22.57
C ILE A 403 6.60 -5.63 23.17
N ASN A 404 6.95 -4.67 24.03
CA ASN A 404 8.24 -4.63 24.69
C ASN A 404 8.45 -5.83 25.63
N TYR A 405 7.41 -6.21 26.39
CA TYR A 405 7.44 -7.40 27.23
C TYR A 405 7.66 -8.67 26.39
N GLN A 406 6.91 -8.85 25.30
CA GLN A 406 7.03 -10.03 24.43
C GLN A 406 8.40 -10.12 23.76
N ASN A 407 8.94 -9.00 23.28
CA ASN A 407 10.23 -9.00 22.58
C ASN A 407 11.43 -9.16 23.51
N LYS A 408 11.37 -8.64 24.74
CA LYS A 408 12.57 -8.49 25.61
C LYS A 408 12.53 -9.26 26.93
N ILE A 409 11.35 -9.67 27.39
CA ILE A 409 11.18 -10.23 28.74
C ILE A 409 10.55 -11.62 28.72
N ALA A 410 9.50 -11.84 27.93
CA ALA A 410 8.77 -13.10 27.89
C ALA A 410 9.62 -14.24 27.29
N PRO A 411 9.35 -15.51 27.66
CA PRO A 411 9.88 -16.66 26.94
C PRO A 411 9.51 -16.61 25.46
N GLN A 412 10.49 -16.82 24.57
CA GLN A 412 10.25 -16.80 23.14
C GLN A 412 9.54 -18.08 22.69
N GLU A 413 8.30 -17.93 22.24
CA GLU A 413 7.46 -19.04 21.77
C GLU A 413 7.77 -19.39 20.30
N LEU A 414 7.98 -20.68 20.04
CA LEU A 414 8.05 -21.24 18.69
C LEU A 414 6.63 -21.61 18.21
N PRO A 415 6.34 -21.48 16.90
CA PRO A 415 5.07 -21.92 16.32
C PRO A 415 4.75 -23.38 16.63
N ASN A 416 3.58 -23.64 17.23
CA ASN A 416 3.08 -25.00 17.45
C ASN A 416 1.60 -25.15 17.07
N PHE A 417 1.37 -25.45 15.80
CA PHE A 417 0.04 -25.70 15.24
C PHE A 417 -0.69 -26.91 15.86
N ASN A 418 -0.02 -27.80 16.62
CA ASN A 418 -0.70 -28.88 17.34
C ASN A 418 -1.40 -28.39 18.62
N LEU A 419 -0.93 -27.28 19.20
CA LEU A 419 -1.52 -26.67 20.39
C LEU A 419 -2.56 -25.59 20.05
N VAL A 420 -2.58 -25.12 18.80
CA VAL A 420 -3.58 -24.17 18.32
C VAL A 420 -4.84 -24.91 17.91
N THR A 421 -5.95 -24.54 18.53
CA THR A 421 -7.30 -25.02 18.19
C THR A 421 -8.23 -23.84 17.98
N SER A 422 -9.25 -24.03 17.15
CA SER A 422 -10.34 -23.08 16.95
C SER A 422 -11.68 -23.76 17.18
N GLU A 423 -12.67 -22.99 17.61
CA GLU A 423 -14.06 -23.44 17.63
C GLU A 423 -14.60 -23.66 16.20
N LYS A 424 -13.99 -23.02 15.20
CA LYS A 424 -14.41 -23.13 13.81
C LYS A 424 -13.70 -24.27 13.10
N GLU A 425 -14.48 -25.15 12.48
CA GLU A 425 -13.94 -26.28 11.70
C GLU A 425 -13.06 -25.83 10.53
N VAL A 426 -13.40 -24.70 9.87
CA VAL A 426 -12.59 -24.14 8.76
C VAL A 426 -11.17 -23.79 9.22
N ASP A 427 -11.03 -23.20 10.40
CA ASP A 427 -9.73 -22.81 10.95
C ASP A 427 -8.92 -24.06 11.29
N ASN A 428 -9.54 -25.08 11.93
CA ASN A 428 -8.87 -26.34 12.23
C ASN A 428 -8.39 -27.06 10.96
N LYS A 429 -9.17 -27.02 9.88
CA LYS A 429 -8.78 -27.60 8.59
C LYS A 429 -7.60 -26.86 7.96
N LEU A 430 -7.54 -25.54 8.07
CA LEU A 430 -6.39 -24.73 7.63
C LEU A 430 -5.16 -25.00 8.51
N ILE A 431 -5.34 -25.15 9.82
CA ILE A 431 -4.30 -25.51 10.79
C ILE A 431 -3.70 -26.89 10.46
N ASP A 432 -4.53 -27.88 10.09
CA ASP A 432 -4.03 -29.19 9.65
C ASP A 432 -3.20 -29.10 8.38
N LEU A 433 -3.55 -28.19 7.47
CA LEU A 433 -2.78 -27.94 6.26
C LEU A 433 -1.45 -27.23 6.56
N ALA A 434 -1.42 -26.31 7.52
CA ALA A 434 -0.17 -25.74 8.02
C ALA A 434 0.73 -26.80 8.67
N LYS A 435 0.18 -27.76 9.43
CA LYS A 435 0.94 -28.91 9.97
C LYS A 435 1.55 -29.74 8.84
N PHE A 436 0.78 -30.00 7.78
CA PHE A 436 1.26 -30.70 6.59
C PHE A 436 2.45 -29.99 5.93
N LEU A 437 2.36 -28.68 5.71
CA LEU A 437 3.44 -27.88 5.11
C LEU A 437 4.70 -27.80 5.98
N LYS A 438 4.59 -28.02 7.29
CA LYS A 438 5.75 -28.13 8.20
C LYS A 438 6.32 -29.54 8.32
N SER A 439 5.65 -30.55 7.77
CA SER A 439 6.05 -31.96 7.93
C SER A 439 7.35 -32.29 7.19
N ILE A 440 8.09 -33.28 7.72
CA ILE A 440 9.31 -33.81 7.08
C ILE A 440 9.00 -34.35 5.68
N SER A 441 7.90 -35.09 5.51
CA SER A 441 7.52 -35.65 4.22
C SER A 441 7.27 -34.57 3.17
N PHE A 442 6.63 -33.45 3.54
CA PHE A 442 6.47 -32.30 2.63
C PHE A 442 7.81 -31.63 2.31
N LYS A 443 8.71 -31.46 3.29
CA LYS A 443 10.04 -30.90 3.07
C LYS A 443 10.90 -31.79 2.14
N LYS A 444 10.81 -33.12 2.27
CA LYS A 444 11.42 -34.07 1.34
C LYS A 444 10.85 -33.95 -0.08
N TRP A 445 9.52 -33.82 -0.18
CA TRP A 445 8.83 -33.59 -1.45
C TRP A 445 9.25 -32.26 -2.10
N LEU A 446 9.37 -31.20 -1.30
CA LEU A 446 9.85 -29.89 -1.73
C LEU A 446 11.27 -29.98 -2.27
N LYS A 447 12.18 -30.65 -1.55
CA LYS A 447 13.55 -30.94 -2.03
C LYS A 447 13.56 -31.63 -3.39
N LYS A 448 12.66 -32.60 -3.61
CA LYS A 448 12.56 -33.29 -4.91
C LYS A 448 12.07 -32.40 -6.05
N LEU A 449 11.25 -31.40 -5.73
CA LEU A 449 10.73 -30.45 -6.70
C LEU A 449 11.72 -29.31 -6.97
N THR A 450 12.48 -28.84 -5.98
CA THR A 450 13.30 -27.62 -6.11
C THR A 450 14.80 -27.88 -6.21
N SER A 451 15.27 -29.10 -5.91
CA SER A 451 16.70 -29.40 -5.70
C SER A 451 17.35 -28.59 -4.57
N LEU A 452 16.54 -28.05 -3.64
CA LEU A 452 17.00 -27.26 -2.50
C LEU A 452 16.63 -27.95 -1.18
N ILE A 453 17.53 -27.92 -0.21
CA ILE A 453 17.30 -28.43 1.13
C ILE A 453 16.94 -27.26 2.04
N VAL A 454 15.76 -27.31 2.66
CA VAL A 454 15.34 -26.28 3.62
C VAL A 454 16.12 -26.38 4.93
N THR A 455 16.47 -25.25 5.53
CA THR A 455 17.24 -25.16 6.80
C THR A 455 16.48 -24.44 7.91
N SER A 456 15.47 -23.63 7.54
CA SER A 456 14.55 -22.98 8.47
C SER A 456 13.16 -22.95 7.85
N ASP A 457 12.12 -22.73 8.65
CA ASP A 457 10.76 -22.55 8.13
C ASP A 457 9.96 -21.44 8.84
N GLN A 458 9.03 -20.86 8.10
CA GLN A 458 7.92 -20.07 8.61
C GLN A 458 6.68 -20.42 7.80
N VAL A 459 5.54 -20.63 8.47
CA VAL A 459 4.25 -20.90 7.83
C VAL A 459 3.18 -20.01 8.45
N LEU A 460 2.41 -19.31 7.61
CA LEU A 460 1.34 -18.40 8.00
C LEU A 460 0.08 -18.72 7.21
N ILE A 461 -1.01 -19.03 7.90
CA ILE A 461 -2.34 -19.02 7.26
C ILE A 461 -2.79 -17.57 7.21
N ARG A 462 -3.21 -17.05 6.06
CA ARG A 462 -3.58 -15.64 5.90
C ARG A 462 -4.98 -15.48 5.30
N ARG A 463 -5.68 -14.45 5.77
CA ARG A 463 -6.94 -13.98 5.21
C ARG A 463 -6.86 -12.46 5.00
N PHE A 464 -7.12 -12.04 3.77
CA PHE A 464 -7.15 -10.64 3.36
C PHE A 464 -8.60 -10.21 3.13
N ARG A 465 -9.13 -9.45 4.08
CA ARG A 465 -10.52 -8.99 4.10
C ARG A 465 -10.77 -7.89 3.06
N PRO A 466 -11.93 -7.95 2.37
CA PRO A 466 -12.38 -6.89 1.48
C PRO A 466 -12.42 -5.52 2.18
N GLY A 467 -11.83 -4.52 1.55
CA GLY A 467 -11.83 -3.13 2.00
C GLY A 467 -10.79 -2.82 3.08
N LYS A 468 -9.92 -3.78 3.43
CA LYS A 468 -9.03 -3.66 4.61
C LYS A 468 -7.59 -4.04 4.34
N ASP A 469 -7.36 -5.20 3.72
CA ASP A 469 -6.11 -5.92 3.92
C ASP A 469 -5.23 -5.92 2.65
N PHE A 470 -3.91 -5.84 2.85
CA PHE A 470 -2.84 -5.71 1.85
C PHE A 470 -1.47 -6.00 2.48
N ILE A 471 -0.44 -6.13 1.65
CA ILE A 471 0.98 -6.05 2.00
C ILE A 471 1.61 -5.08 0.99
N LEU A 472 2.38 -4.08 1.42
CA LEU A 472 3.12 -3.19 0.51
C LEU A 472 4.39 -3.86 -0.03
N ALA A 473 5.00 -3.25 -1.04
CA ALA A 473 6.23 -3.75 -1.65
C ALA A 473 7.37 -3.81 -0.64
N THR A 474 7.94 -5.01 -0.47
CA THR A 474 9.05 -5.28 0.45
C THR A 474 10.08 -6.18 -0.21
N THR A 475 11.36 -5.94 0.08
CA THR A 475 12.46 -6.83 -0.28
C THR A 475 12.62 -7.92 0.79
N THR A 476 13.54 -8.85 0.58
CA THR A 476 14.05 -9.70 1.67
C THR A 476 15.16 -8.95 2.44
N GLU A 477 15.68 -9.59 3.49
CA GLU A 477 16.94 -9.16 4.11
C GLU A 477 18.09 -9.23 3.08
N LYS A 478 19.06 -8.30 3.15
CA LYS A 478 20.22 -8.28 2.23
C LYS A 478 21.10 -9.53 2.34
N ASN A 479 21.21 -10.08 3.54
CA ASN A 479 21.99 -11.28 3.86
C ASN A 479 21.07 -12.34 4.47
N LEU A 480 20.42 -13.13 3.63
CA LEU A 480 19.58 -14.28 4.01
C LEU A 480 20.39 -15.50 4.42
N ALA A 481 21.57 -15.68 3.82
CA ALA A 481 22.49 -16.76 4.16
C ALA A 481 23.11 -16.50 5.54
N ARG A 482 22.90 -17.42 6.49
CA ARG A 482 23.41 -17.27 7.87
C ARG A 482 24.74 -17.97 8.08
N ASN A 483 25.16 -18.79 7.12
CA ASN A 483 26.43 -19.50 7.09
C ASN A 483 26.83 -19.77 5.63
N HIS A 484 28.03 -20.32 5.41
CA HIS A 484 28.57 -20.58 4.08
C HIS A 484 27.87 -21.69 3.27
N GLN A 485 26.97 -22.46 3.90
CA GLN A 485 26.23 -23.52 3.22
C GLN A 485 24.87 -23.03 2.70
N GLU A 486 24.33 -21.97 3.29
CA GLU A 486 23.03 -21.42 2.89
C GLU A 486 23.17 -20.49 1.69
N GLU A 487 22.18 -20.56 0.80
CA GLU A 487 22.08 -19.66 -0.35
C GLU A 487 21.54 -18.30 0.10
N ASN A 488 22.00 -17.23 -0.54
CA ASN A 488 21.50 -15.87 -0.25
C ASN A 488 20.16 -15.58 -0.94
N VAL A 489 19.24 -16.52 -0.87
CA VAL A 489 17.90 -16.46 -1.48
C VAL A 489 16.86 -17.04 -0.54
N LEU A 490 15.60 -16.68 -0.76
CA LEU A 490 14.46 -17.15 0.02
C LEU A 490 13.59 -18.04 -0.87
N LEU A 491 13.39 -19.30 -0.47
CA LEU A 491 12.35 -20.13 -1.07
C LEU A 491 11.01 -19.76 -0.45
N GLU A 492 10.03 -19.41 -1.28
CA GLU A 492 8.70 -19.01 -0.84
C GLU A 492 7.63 -19.89 -1.49
N ALA A 493 6.56 -20.17 -0.74
CA ALA A 493 5.35 -20.80 -1.22
C ALA A 493 4.12 -19.95 -0.90
N THR A 494 3.19 -19.88 -1.86
CA THR A 494 1.86 -19.30 -1.67
C THR A 494 0.81 -20.30 -2.14
N LEU A 495 0.14 -20.97 -1.19
CA LEU A 495 -0.99 -21.87 -1.46
C LEU A 495 -2.29 -21.07 -1.49
N ASN A 496 -2.76 -20.74 -2.68
CA ASN A 496 -4.00 -19.99 -2.92
C ASN A 496 -5.23 -20.85 -2.64
N LEU A 497 -6.10 -20.37 -1.74
CA LEU A 497 -7.31 -21.06 -1.26
C LEU A 497 -8.53 -20.13 -1.33
N THR A 498 -8.61 -19.28 -2.36
CA THR A 498 -9.68 -18.29 -2.48
C THR A 498 -10.88 -18.89 -3.21
N PRO A 499 -12.00 -19.25 -2.54
CA PRO A 499 -13.06 -20.04 -3.17
C PRO A 499 -13.84 -19.26 -4.23
N THR A 500 -13.89 -17.93 -4.09
CA THR A 500 -14.55 -17.05 -5.06
C THR A 500 -13.79 -16.99 -6.39
N ALA A 501 -12.51 -17.38 -6.41
CA ALA A 501 -11.71 -17.50 -7.64
C ALA A 501 -12.04 -18.72 -8.49
N THR A 502 -12.91 -19.63 -8.02
CA THR A 502 -13.50 -20.66 -8.89
C THR A 502 -14.37 -20.08 -10.01
N ASN A 503 -14.81 -18.82 -9.87
CA ASN A 503 -15.36 -18.04 -10.97
C ASN A 503 -14.28 -17.07 -11.49
N PRO A 504 -13.67 -17.35 -12.65
CA PRO A 504 -12.77 -16.48 -13.40
C PRO A 504 -13.05 -14.97 -13.30
N LYS A 505 -14.32 -14.59 -13.51
CA LYS A 505 -14.77 -13.19 -13.56
C LYS A 505 -14.57 -12.41 -12.26
N ASN A 506 -14.34 -13.11 -11.15
CA ASN A 506 -14.17 -12.48 -9.86
C ASN A 506 -12.77 -11.92 -9.62
N TRP A 507 -11.71 -12.40 -10.28
CA TRP A 507 -10.35 -11.95 -9.95
C TRP A 507 -9.44 -11.76 -11.17
N GLU A 508 -9.73 -12.39 -12.31
CA GLU A 508 -8.83 -12.36 -13.48
C GLU A 508 -8.52 -10.95 -14.00
N SER A 509 -9.46 -10.01 -13.85
CA SER A 509 -9.22 -8.62 -14.27
C SER A 509 -8.19 -7.85 -13.43
N GLY A 510 -7.83 -8.35 -12.24
CA GLY A 510 -7.02 -7.62 -11.26
C GLY A 510 -7.72 -6.44 -10.57
N GLU A 511 -8.91 -6.03 -11.05
CA GLU A 511 -9.58 -4.79 -10.58
C GLU A 511 -9.98 -4.79 -9.10
N PHE A 512 -10.18 -5.96 -8.50
CA PHE A 512 -10.44 -6.10 -7.06
C PHE A 512 -9.18 -6.28 -6.20
N GLY A 513 -8.00 -6.22 -6.81
CA GLY A 513 -6.72 -6.46 -6.15
C GLY A 513 -6.57 -7.87 -5.63
N GLY A 514 -5.86 -8.04 -4.52
CA GLY A 514 -5.53 -9.35 -3.95
C GLY A 514 -4.52 -10.17 -4.75
N TYR A 515 -4.04 -9.68 -5.89
CA TYR A 515 -2.97 -10.35 -6.63
C TYR A 515 -1.64 -10.25 -5.89
N GLU A 516 -0.83 -11.30 -6.02
CA GLU A 516 0.57 -11.34 -5.63
C GLU A 516 1.40 -10.83 -6.81
N LEU A 517 2.34 -9.91 -6.55
CA LEU A 517 3.20 -9.35 -7.58
C LEU A 517 4.64 -9.33 -7.09
N CYS A 518 5.55 -9.74 -7.96
CA CYS A 518 7.00 -9.59 -7.79
C CYS A 518 7.57 -8.71 -8.89
N MET A 519 8.49 -7.83 -8.54
CA MET A 519 9.16 -6.94 -9.49
C MET A 519 10.62 -6.74 -9.11
N ALA A 520 11.47 -6.52 -10.12
CA ALA A 520 12.86 -6.17 -9.92
C ALA A 520 12.97 -4.75 -9.34
N LEU A 521 13.94 -4.53 -8.46
CA LEU A 521 14.37 -3.17 -8.10
C LEU A 521 14.96 -2.48 -9.34
N PRO A 522 14.72 -1.17 -9.52
CA PRO A 522 15.37 -0.41 -10.59
C PRO A 522 16.89 -0.41 -10.38
N ASN A 523 17.65 -0.83 -11.39
CA ASN A 523 19.11 -0.77 -11.37
C ASN A 523 19.58 0.69 -11.56
N ASN A 524 20.39 1.20 -10.63
CA ASN A 524 21.23 2.38 -10.88
C ASN A 524 22.65 1.94 -11.30
N GLU A 525 23.31 2.77 -12.11
CA GLU A 525 24.59 2.48 -12.78
C GLU A 525 25.78 2.15 -11.84
N ASP A 526 25.63 2.36 -10.53
CA ASP A 526 26.69 2.16 -9.53
C ASP A 526 26.55 0.86 -8.70
N GLY A 527 25.56 0.00 -8.97
CA GLY A 527 25.40 -1.29 -8.27
C GLY A 527 25.01 -1.15 -6.78
N GLU A 528 24.75 0.06 -6.30
CA GLU A 528 24.13 0.34 -5.02
C GLU A 528 22.61 0.47 -5.21
N PHE A 529 21.85 -0.35 -4.46
CA PHE A 529 20.40 -0.21 -4.38
C PHE A 529 20.09 1.09 -3.62
N GLU A 530 19.59 2.12 -4.30
CA GLU A 530 19.05 3.30 -3.61
C GLU A 530 17.84 2.87 -2.79
N ASP A 531 17.83 3.25 -1.50
CA ASP A 531 16.69 3.17 -0.59
C ASP A 531 15.61 4.23 -0.98
N ASP A 532 15.32 4.35 -2.27
CA ASP A 532 14.29 5.25 -2.79
C ASP A 532 12.90 4.69 -2.45
N ASP A 533 11.99 5.62 -2.14
CA ASP A 533 10.62 5.32 -1.70
C ASP A 533 9.94 4.31 -2.63
N PRO A 534 9.59 3.09 -2.15
CA PRO A 534 8.87 2.11 -2.96
C PRO A 534 7.51 2.65 -3.44
N ALA A 535 6.95 3.71 -2.86
CA ALA A 535 5.75 4.36 -3.40
C ALA A 535 5.98 5.15 -4.71
N ILE A 536 7.24 5.39 -5.10
CA ILE A 536 7.66 6.09 -6.33
C ILE A 536 8.26 5.08 -7.31
N TYR A 537 7.55 3.97 -7.58
CA TYR A 537 7.78 3.29 -8.85
C TYR A 537 7.41 4.27 -9.96
N LYS A 538 8.41 4.68 -10.76
CA LYS A 538 8.16 5.37 -12.03
C LYS A 538 7.29 4.42 -12.85
N SER A 539 5.97 4.63 -12.83
CA SER A 539 5.09 4.18 -13.90
C SER A 539 5.56 4.94 -15.14
N SER A 540 6.57 4.40 -15.80
CA SER A 540 7.05 4.90 -17.05
C SER A 540 5.89 4.85 -18.02
N ASN A 541 5.49 6.01 -18.53
CA ASN A 541 4.57 6.16 -19.67
C ASN A 541 5.20 5.63 -20.98
N SER A 542 5.98 4.55 -20.91
CA SER A 542 6.60 3.88 -22.05
C SER A 542 6.26 2.41 -21.95
N ASP A 543 5.95 1.81 -23.10
CA ASP A 543 5.54 0.41 -23.32
C ASP A 543 6.54 -0.68 -22.87
N ASN A 544 7.38 -0.40 -21.85
CA ASN A 544 8.34 -1.32 -21.26
C ASN A 544 7.95 -1.61 -19.81
N ASP A 545 7.02 -2.56 -19.65
CA ASP A 545 6.64 -3.22 -18.38
C ASP A 545 7.76 -4.19 -17.89
N ASP A 546 9.03 -3.89 -18.22
CA ASP A 546 10.19 -4.80 -18.12
C ASP A 546 10.64 -5.09 -16.68
N SER A 547 10.01 -4.49 -15.67
CA SER A 547 10.35 -4.71 -14.25
C SER A 547 9.48 -5.75 -13.55
N VAL A 548 8.29 -6.09 -14.07
CA VAL A 548 7.40 -7.07 -13.43
C VAL A 548 7.90 -8.48 -13.74
N LEU A 549 8.32 -9.20 -12.71
CA LEU A 549 8.87 -10.55 -12.84
C LEU A 549 7.80 -11.63 -12.74
N PHE A 550 6.81 -11.42 -11.87
CA PHE A 550 5.76 -12.41 -11.63
C PHE A 550 4.49 -11.72 -11.15
N THR A 551 3.33 -12.19 -11.62
CA THR A 551 2.03 -11.78 -11.08
C THR A 551 1.11 -12.99 -11.00
N ASN A 552 0.43 -13.15 -9.86
CA ASN A 552 -0.53 -14.21 -9.65
C ASN A 552 -1.83 -13.70 -9.05
N GLN A 553 -2.92 -13.86 -9.80
CA GLN A 553 -4.26 -13.55 -9.33
C GLN A 553 -4.69 -14.54 -8.23
N CYS A 554 -5.70 -14.15 -7.45
CA CYS A 554 -6.32 -15.07 -6.50
C CYS A 554 -6.81 -16.33 -7.23
N LYS A 555 -6.48 -17.51 -6.71
CA LYS A 555 -6.85 -18.81 -7.27
C LYS A 555 -7.46 -19.73 -6.20
N TRP A 556 -8.11 -20.80 -6.65
CA TRP A 556 -8.51 -21.91 -5.78
C TRP A 556 -7.55 -23.09 -5.98
N ASN A 557 -6.99 -23.60 -4.88
CA ASN A 557 -6.19 -24.81 -4.85
C ASN A 557 -4.99 -24.76 -5.81
N SER A 558 -4.23 -23.66 -5.79
CA SER A 558 -3.02 -23.49 -6.58
C SER A 558 -1.84 -23.16 -5.67
N LEU A 559 -0.76 -23.94 -5.75
CA LEU A 559 0.49 -23.69 -5.03
C LEU A 559 1.48 -23.02 -5.98
N THR A 560 1.93 -21.82 -5.64
CA THR A 560 3.09 -21.21 -6.28
C THR A 560 4.32 -21.44 -5.41
N LEU A 561 5.41 -21.87 -6.02
CA LEU A 561 6.75 -21.94 -5.42
C LEU A 561 7.67 -20.98 -6.19
N MET A 562 8.46 -20.18 -5.50
CA MET A 562 9.43 -19.26 -6.12
C MET A 562 10.67 -19.09 -5.26
N VAL A 563 11.81 -18.82 -5.90
CA VAL A 563 13.00 -18.30 -5.23
C VAL A 563 13.02 -16.79 -5.38
N ARG A 564 13.25 -16.08 -4.27
CA ARG A 564 13.36 -14.63 -4.24
C ARG A 564 14.71 -14.21 -3.67
N ASP A 565 15.48 -13.45 -4.43
CA ASP A 565 16.71 -12.82 -3.94
C ASP A 565 16.41 -11.40 -3.38
N PRO A 566 17.38 -10.75 -2.72
CA PRO A 566 17.19 -9.42 -2.13
C PRO A 566 16.89 -8.29 -3.11
N SER A 567 17.11 -8.50 -4.42
CA SER A 567 16.82 -7.50 -5.46
C SER A 567 15.35 -7.50 -5.90
N VAL A 568 14.55 -8.47 -5.44
CA VAL A 568 13.15 -8.64 -5.86
C VAL A 568 12.19 -8.16 -4.79
N LEU A 569 11.36 -7.19 -5.16
CA LEU A 569 10.24 -6.71 -4.37
C LEU A 569 9.04 -7.62 -4.53
N LYS A 570 8.27 -7.78 -3.45
CA LYS A 570 7.03 -8.56 -3.44
C LYS A 570 5.94 -7.85 -2.64
N PHE A 571 4.70 -7.92 -3.13
CA PHE A 571 3.53 -7.40 -2.42
C PHE A 571 2.25 -8.19 -2.71
N ILE A 572 1.23 -7.99 -1.87
CA ILE A 572 -0.15 -8.46 -2.10
C ILE A 572 -1.05 -7.23 -2.20
N LYS A 573 -1.60 -6.98 -3.38
CA LYS A 573 -2.41 -5.78 -3.62
C LYS A 573 -3.62 -5.75 -2.68
N TYR A 574 -3.96 -4.56 -2.21
CA TYR A 574 -5.19 -4.30 -1.46
C TYR A 574 -6.42 -4.98 -2.04
N VAL A 575 -7.14 -5.72 -1.20
CA VAL A 575 -8.39 -6.38 -1.59
C VAL A 575 -9.53 -5.38 -1.50
N SER A 576 -10.11 -5.01 -2.65
CA SER A 576 -11.24 -4.09 -2.74
C SER A 576 -12.45 -4.60 -1.94
N ILE A 577 -13.18 -3.69 -1.32
CA ILE A 577 -14.46 -3.96 -0.66
C ILE A 577 -15.53 -4.50 -1.63
N ASN A 578 -15.35 -4.27 -2.93
CA ASN A 578 -16.24 -4.75 -3.97
C ASN A 578 -15.94 -6.19 -4.42
N SER A 579 -14.86 -6.80 -3.91
CA SER A 579 -14.55 -8.22 -4.14
C SER A 579 -15.66 -9.13 -3.62
N LYS A 580 -15.73 -10.36 -4.13
CA LYS A 580 -16.78 -11.33 -3.78
C LYS A 580 -16.53 -12.09 -2.47
N GLY A 581 -15.41 -11.83 -1.80
CA GLY A 581 -14.97 -12.48 -0.57
C GLY A 581 -13.51 -12.17 -0.30
N SER A 582 -12.97 -12.61 0.84
CA SER A 582 -11.55 -12.46 1.14
C SER A 582 -10.67 -13.26 0.16
N ARG A 583 -9.43 -12.80 0.02
CA ARG A 583 -8.35 -13.70 -0.40
C ARG A 583 -7.95 -14.57 0.80
N TRP A 584 -7.80 -15.86 0.55
CA TRP A 584 -7.29 -16.83 1.52
C TRP A 584 -6.08 -17.52 0.93
N ASP A 585 -5.02 -17.64 1.72
CA ASP A 585 -3.86 -18.44 1.35
C ASP A 585 -3.13 -18.99 2.58
N ILE A 586 -2.19 -19.90 2.32
CA ILE A 586 -1.14 -20.23 3.27
C ILE A 586 0.19 -19.84 2.63
N SER A 587 0.91 -18.95 3.31
CA SER A 587 2.26 -18.53 2.95
C SER A 587 3.26 -19.39 3.70
N ALA A 588 4.31 -19.84 3.03
CA ALA A 588 5.45 -20.46 3.69
C ALA A 588 6.76 -19.91 3.13
N GLN A 589 7.78 -19.84 3.97
CA GLN A 589 9.10 -19.30 3.62
C GLN A 589 10.19 -20.16 4.24
N TRP A 590 11.27 -20.39 3.51
CA TRP A 590 12.38 -21.22 3.96
C TRP A 590 13.72 -20.59 3.54
N THR A 591 14.67 -20.57 4.48
CA THR A 591 16.09 -20.51 4.09
C THR A 591 16.49 -21.87 3.54
N VAL A 592 17.38 -21.87 2.55
CA VAL A 592 17.75 -23.07 1.80
C VAL A 592 19.26 -23.19 1.64
N LYS A 593 19.72 -24.42 1.44
CA LYS A 593 21.05 -24.75 0.93
C LYS A 593 20.92 -25.59 -0.34
N SER A 594 21.91 -25.50 -1.22
CA SER A 594 22.03 -26.39 -2.37
C SER A 594 22.26 -27.84 -1.93
N ILE A 595 21.82 -28.79 -2.74
CA ILE A 595 22.28 -30.18 -2.62
C ILE A 595 23.74 -30.15 -3.05
N ASP A 596 24.67 -30.48 -2.15
CA ASP A 596 26.07 -30.64 -2.52
C ASP A 596 26.15 -31.65 -3.68
N GLU A 597 26.51 -31.20 -4.87
CA GLU A 597 27.07 -32.11 -5.85
C GLU A 597 28.38 -32.58 -5.23
N ASP A 598 28.38 -33.80 -4.68
CA ASP A 598 29.63 -34.48 -4.38
C ASP A 598 30.53 -34.29 -5.61
N VAL A 599 31.60 -33.51 -5.43
CA VAL A 599 32.73 -33.43 -6.36
C VAL A 599 33.43 -34.78 -6.29
N ASN A 600 32.77 -35.81 -6.82
CA ASN A 600 33.35 -37.10 -7.13
C ASN A 600 33.94 -36.98 -8.53
N ASN A 601 35.11 -36.32 -8.59
CA ASN A 601 36.11 -36.59 -9.62
C ASN A 601 37.00 -37.74 -9.15
#